data_AF-A0A0N1F219-F1
#
_entry.id   AF-A0A0N1F219-F1
#
_cell.length_a   1.000
_cell.length_b   1.000
_cell.length_c   1.000
_cell.angle_alpha   90.00
_cell.angle_beta   90.00
_cell.angle_gamma   90.00
#
_symmetry.space_group_name_H-M   'P 1'
#
loop_
_entity.id
_entity.type
_entity.pdbx_description
1 polymer ?
#
loop_
_entity_poly.entity_id
_entity_poly.type
_entity_poly.pdbx_seq_one_letter_code
_entity_poly.pdbx_strand_id
1 'polypeptide(L)'
;FALVGGIWLLWWLGFNMSVAVAVGFIALAGVAAETGVIMLIYLDQALKEVRARCAAEGRAFTRADLRDAIMLGAVERLRPKIMTVIAIMAGLLPILWNTGTGSEVMQRIATPMIGGMVSSTVLTLLVIPAIYGLVKGWGLPAAAGLSGRHPTDGGANSGTVASSPIVSEPVQ
;
A
#
# COMPACT_ATOMS: atom_id res chain seq x y z
N PHE A 1 -9.43 -10.61 10.49
CA PHE A 1 -8.01 -11.02 10.43
C PHE A 1 -7.32 -11.00 11.79
N ALA A 2 -7.47 -9.93 12.58
CA ALA A 2 -6.84 -9.82 13.90
C ALA A 2 -7.20 -10.96 14.88
N LEU A 3 -8.46 -11.37 14.97
CA LEU A 3 -8.88 -12.46 15.88
C LEU A 3 -8.15 -13.78 15.59
N VAL A 4 -7.96 -14.12 14.31
CA VAL A 4 -7.29 -15.36 13.88
C VAL A 4 -5.84 -15.37 14.37
N GLY A 5 -5.12 -14.27 14.19
CA GLY A 5 -3.74 -14.16 14.68
C GLY A 5 -3.63 -14.22 16.20
N GLY A 6 -4.56 -13.61 16.92
CA GLY A 6 -4.59 -13.66 18.39
C GLY A 6 -4.85 -15.07 18.91
N ILE A 7 -5.82 -15.79 18.32
CA ILE A 7 -6.13 -17.19 18.66
C ILE A 7 -4.93 -18.10 18.33
N TRP A 8 -4.34 -17.91 17.15
CA TRP A 8 -3.16 -18.68 16.73
C TRP A 8 -2.01 -18.53 17.72
N LEU A 9 -1.72 -17.30 18.14
CA LEU A 9 -0.60 -17.04 19.04
C LEU A 9 -0.88 -17.58 20.46
N LEU A 10 -2.12 -17.48 20.96
CA LEU A 10 -2.51 -18.12 22.23
C LEU A 10 -2.31 -19.63 22.20
N TRP A 11 -2.72 -20.27 21.10
CA TRP A 11 -2.55 -21.70 20.91
C TRP A 11 -1.06 -22.09 20.86
N TRP A 12 -0.24 -21.29 20.16
CA TRP A 12 1.20 -21.49 20.09
C TRP A 12 1.91 -21.36 21.45
N LEU A 13 1.50 -20.38 22.28
CA LEU A 13 2.04 -20.22 23.64
C LEU A 13 1.39 -21.15 24.69
N GLY A 14 0.38 -21.93 24.32
CA GLY A 14 -0.31 -22.86 25.23
C GLY A 14 -1.13 -22.16 26.33
N PHE A 15 -1.56 -20.91 26.12
CA PHE A 15 -2.36 -20.20 27.10
C PHE A 15 -3.84 -20.60 27.05
N ASN A 16 -4.43 -20.80 28.23
CA ASN A 16 -5.86 -21.09 28.36
C ASN A 16 -6.71 -19.85 28.12
N MET A 17 -7.94 -20.07 27.63
CA MET A 17 -8.96 -19.02 27.52
C MET A 17 -9.34 -18.53 28.92
N SER A 18 -9.21 -17.23 29.15
CA SER A 18 -9.50 -16.59 30.44
C SER A 18 -10.06 -15.19 30.25
N VAL A 19 -10.57 -14.58 31.32
CA VAL A 19 -11.07 -13.19 31.29
C VAL A 19 -9.97 -12.22 30.83
N ALA A 20 -8.71 -12.47 31.24
CA ALA A 20 -7.56 -11.67 30.85
C ALA A 20 -7.34 -11.70 29.32
N VAL A 21 -7.46 -12.88 28.71
CA VAL A 21 -7.41 -13.08 27.26
C VAL A 21 -8.57 -12.35 26.56
N ALA A 22 -9.79 -12.43 27.12
CA ALA A 22 -10.96 -11.76 26.56
C ALA A 22 -10.77 -10.24 26.53
N VAL A 23 -10.23 -9.65 27.60
CA VAL A 23 -9.87 -8.21 27.65
C VAL A 23 -8.84 -7.87 26.57
N GLY A 24 -7.83 -8.71 26.36
CA GLY A 24 -6.85 -8.55 25.27
C GLY A 24 -7.50 -8.54 23.88
N PHE A 25 -8.49 -9.39 23.63
CA PHE A 25 -9.24 -9.39 22.37
C PHE A 25 -10.13 -8.15 22.20
N ILE A 26 -10.72 -7.63 23.27
CA ILE A 26 -11.48 -6.36 23.23
C ILE A 26 -10.56 -5.21 22.84
N ALA A 27 -9.38 -5.11 23.48
CA ALA A 27 -8.38 -4.11 23.14
C ALA A 27 -7.92 -4.24 21.66
N LEU A 28 -7.67 -5.47 21.21
CA LEU A 28 -7.34 -5.75 19.81
C LEU A 28 -8.45 -5.33 18.84
N ALA A 29 -9.72 -5.52 19.21
CA ALA A 29 -10.85 -5.09 18.38
C ALA A 29 -10.88 -3.57 18.19
N GLY A 30 -10.55 -2.79 19.25
CA GLY A 30 -10.40 -1.34 19.17
C GLY A 30 -9.32 -0.92 18.18
N VAL A 31 -8.12 -1.50 18.27
CA VAL A 31 -7.01 -1.23 17.33
C VAL A 31 -7.36 -1.63 15.90
N ALA A 32 -8.08 -2.74 15.72
CA ALA A 32 -8.56 -3.18 14.41
C ALA A 32 -9.60 -2.21 13.82
N ALA A 33 -10.49 -1.67 14.65
CA ALA A 33 -11.46 -0.66 14.25
C ALA A 33 -10.78 0.66 13.86
N GLU A 34 -9.83 1.13 14.68
CA GLU A 34 -9.01 2.32 14.41
C GLU A 34 -8.32 2.21 13.04
N THR A 35 -7.59 1.11 12.81
CA THR A 35 -6.89 0.89 11.54
C THR A 35 -7.86 0.73 10.36
N GLY A 36 -9.05 0.19 10.57
CA GLY A 36 -10.11 0.12 9.56
C GLY A 36 -10.66 1.50 9.17
N VAL A 37 -10.96 2.35 10.14
CA VAL A 37 -11.47 3.72 9.91
C VAL A 37 -10.42 4.59 9.24
N ILE A 38 -9.17 4.57 9.71
CA ILE A 38 -8.05 5.30 9.08
C ILE A 38 -7.95 4.89 7.61
N MET A 39 -7.99 3.60 7.33
CA MET A 39 -7.91 3.10 5.97
C MET A 39 -9.06 3.60 5.07
N LEU A 40 -10.29 3.68 5.59
CA LEU A 40 -11.42 4.24 4.84
C LEU A 40 -11.21 5.72 4.49
N ILE A 41 -10.70 6.51 5.44
CA ILE A 41 -10.41 7.94 5.22
C ILE A 41 -9.34 8.11 4.14
N TYR A 42 -8.24 7.35 4.21
CA TYR A 42 -7.19 7.40 3.18
C TYR A 42 -7.69 6.92 1.81
N LEU A 43 -8.60 5.94 1.78
CA LEU A 43 -9.22 5.48 0.52
C LEU A 43 -10.11 6.55 -0.11
N ASP A 44 -10.93 7.24 0.69
CA ASP A 44 -11.78 8.34 0.24
C ASP A 44 -10.94 9.52 -0.30
N GLN A 45 -9.87 9.89 0.42
CA GLN A 45 -8.93 10.93 -0.03
C GLN A 45 -8.26 10.58 -1.36
N ALA A 46 -7.71 9.37 -1.49
CA ALA A 46 -7.06 8.96 -2.75
C ALA A 46 -8.06 8.88 -3.92
N LEU A 47 -9.31 8.48 -3.67
CA LEU A 47 -10.36 8.51 -4.70
C LEU A 47 -10.68 9.94 -5.15
N LYS A 48 -10.74 10.89 -4.21
CA LYS A 48 -10.94 12.31 -4.51
C LYS A 48 -9.76 12.90 -5.30
N GLU A 49 -8.53 12.61 -4.91
CA GLU A 49 -7.32 13.06 -5.61
C GLU A 49 -7.23 12.51 -7.04
N VAL A 50 -7.50 11.22 -7.22
CA VAL A 50 -7.49 10.59 -8.55
C VAL A 50 -8.60 11.18 -9.43
N ARG A 51 -9.81 11.40 -8.89
CA ARG A 51 -10.90 12.05 -9.63
C ARG A 51 -10.56 13.49 -10.00
N ALA A 52 -9.96 14.25 -9.09
CA ALA A 52 -9.56 15.63 -9.33
C ALA A 52 -8.48 15.73 -10.42
N ARG A 53 -7.47 14.84 -10.41
CA ARG A 53 -6.45 14.78 -11.47
C ARG A 53 -7.05 14.42 -12.83
N CYS A 54 -7.92 13.41 -12.92
CA CYS A 54 -8.57 13.06 -14.19
C CYS A 54 -9.47 14.18 -14.73
N ALA A 55 -10.16 14.92 -13.85
CA ALA A 55 -10.96 16.06 -14.25
C ALA A 55 -10.12 17.24 -14.75
N ALA A 56 -8.95 17.49 -14.12
CA ALA A 56 -8.03 18.54 -14.53
C ALA A 56 -7.28 18.22 -15.83
N GLU A 57 -6.97 16.94 -16.08
CA GLU A 57 -6.20 16.51 -17.24
C GLU A 57 -7.07 16.12 -18.44
N GLY A 58 -8.40 16.04 -18.27
CA GLY A 58 -9.35 15.66 -19.34
C GLY A 58 -9.10 14.27 -19.95
N ARG A 59 -8.33 13.41 -19.27
CA ARG A 59 -7.75 12.17 -19.80
C ARG A 59 -8.48 10.92 -19.29
N ALA A 60 -8.62 9.93 -20.17
CA ALA A 60 -9.22 8.64 -19.83
C ALA A 60 -8.29 7.80 -18.91
N PHE A 61 -8.85 7.35 -17.80
CA PHE A 61 -8.15 6.57 -16.78
C PHE A 61 -7.64 5.23 -17.35
N THR A 62 -6.32 5.00 -17.34
CA THR A 62 -5.67 3.84 -17.99
C THR A 62 -5.10 2.81 -17.00
N ARG A 63 -4.87 1.56 -17.41
CA ARG A 63 -4.43 0.44 -16.52
C ARG A 63 -3.03 0.62 -15.96
N ALA A 64 -2.14 1.28 -16.70
CA ALA A 64 -0.77 1.53 -16.26
C ALA A 64 -0.76 2.56 -15.12
N ASP A 65 -1.45 3.69 -15.30
CA ASP A 65 -1.60 4.76 -14.30
C ASP A 65 -2.29 4.24 -13.03
N LEU A 66 -3.23 3.32 -13.20
CA LEU A 66 -3.84 2.59 -12.10
C LEU A 66 -2.83 1.78 -11.28
N ARG A 67 -1.91 1.05 -11.94
CA ARG A 67 -0.95 0.19 -11.27
C ARG A 67 0.11 0.99 -10.51
N ASP A 68 0.56 2.10 -11.08
CA ASP A 68 1.50 3.01 -10.43
C ASP A 68 0.85 3.74 -9.25
N ALA A 69 -0.40 4.19 -9.39
CA ALA A 69 -1.16 4.79 -8.28
C ALA A 69 -1.40 3.79 -7.13
N ILE A 70 -1.60 2.50 -7.43
CA ILE A 70 -1.70 1.45 -6.41
C ILE A 70 -0.37 1.29 -5.67
N MET A 71 0.74 1.20 -6.41
CA MET A 71 2.06 1.02 -5.80
C MET A 71 2.43 2.20 -4.90
N LEU A 72 2.29 3.44 -5.39
CA LEU A 72 2.56 4.63 -4.59
C LEU A 72 1.60 4.71 -3.39
N GLY A 73 0.30 4.58 -3.61
CA GLY A 73 -0.71 4.73 -2.56
C GLY A 73 -0.70 3.61 -1.52
N ALA A 74 -0.28 2.39 -1.89
CA ALA A 74 -0.13 1.28 -0.93
C ALA A 74 1.06 1.51 0.00
N VAL A 75 2.20 1.98 -0.51
CA VAL A 75 3.40 2.28 0.30
C VAL A 75 3.16 3.47 1.23
N GLU A 76 2.44 4.49 0.76
CA GLU A 76 2.15 5.68 1.56
C GLU A 76 1.26 5.38 2.78
N ARG A 77 0.37 4.39 2.67
CA ARG A 77 -0.47 3.89 3.77
C ARG A 77 0.22 2.86 4.65
N LEU A 78 1.18 2.12 4.10
CA LEU A 78 1.99 1.16 4.84
C LEU A 78 2.83 1.86 5.92
N ARG A 79 3.34 3.06 5.64
CA ARG A 79 4.22 3.79 6.57
C ARG A 79 3.53 4.12 7.91
N PRO A 80 2.32 4.72 7.95
CA PRO A 80 1.58 4.90 9.20
C PRO A 80 1.19 3.57 9.87
N LYS A 81 0.78 2.55 9.09
CA LYS A 81 0.35 1.27 9.68
C LYS A 81 1.49 0.50 10.34
N ILE A 82 2.67 0.48 9.74
CA ILE A 82 3.84 -0.19 10.32
C ILE A 82 4.35 0.57 11.54
N MET A 83 4.28 1.90 11.54
CA MET A 83 4.66 2.72 12.70
C MET A 83 3.87 2.31 13.96
N THR A 84 2.55 2.19 13.86
CA THR A 84 1.71 1.82 15.02
C THR A 84 1.97 0.39 15.46
N VAL A 85 2.11 -0.55 14.51
CA VAL A 85 2.41 -1.95 14.83
C VAL A 85 3.74 -2.07 15.55
N ILE A 86 4.80 -1.40 15.07
CA ILE A 86 6.11 -1.42 15.72
C ILE A 86 6.04 -0.80 17.12
N ALA A 87 5.36 0.33 17.28
CA ALA A 87 5.22 0.98 18.58
C ALA A 87 4.54 0.08 19.61
N ILE A 88 3.44 -0.57 19.21
CA ILE A 88 2.70 -1.47 20.10
C ILE A 88 3.51 -2.73 20.40
N MET A 89 4.17 -3.32 19.39
CA MET A 89 5.07 -4.44 19.60
C MET A 89 6.20 -4.08 20.56
N ALA A 90 6.85 -2.93 20.40
CA ALA A 90 7.93 -2.49 21.28
C ALA A 90 7.46 -2.31 22.74
N GLY A 91 6.23 -1.87 22.97
CA GLY A 91 5.67 -1.72 24.31
C GLY A 91 5.23 -3.03 24.96
N LEU A 92 4.74 -4.00 24.18
CA LEU A 92 4.18 -5.26 24.69
C LEU A 92 5.17 -6.41 24.73
N LEU A 93 6.19 -6.38 23.87
CA LEU A 93 7.18 -7.44 23.77
C LEU A 93 7.93 -7.71 25.10
N PRO A 94 8.34 -6.69 25.88
CA PRO A 94 8.97 -6.92 27.19
C PRO A 94 8.02 -7.57 28.20
N ILE A 95 6.72 -7.25 28.11
CA ILE A 95 5.69 -7.82 28.98
C ILE A 95 5.56 -9.33 28.75
N LEU A 96 5.73 -9.76 27.50
CA LEU A 96 5.64 -11.17 27.12
C LEU A 96 6.77 -12.03 27.70
N TRP A 97 7.97 -11.46 27.83
CA TRP A 97 9.15 -12.16 28.34
C TRP A 97 9.36 -12.06 29.85
N ASN A 98 8.69 -11.12 30.51
CA ASN A 98 8.87 -10.93 31.95
C ASN A 98 8.27 -12.11 32.73
N THR A 99 9.05 -12.72 33.62
CA THR A 99 8.68 -13.88 34.47
C THR A 99 8.49 -13.52 35.95
N GLY A 100 8.22 -12.26 36.26
CA GLY A 100 7.91 -11.80 37.61
C GLY A 100 6.49 -12.13 38.10
N THR A 101 6.23 -11.89 39.39
CA THR A 101 4.91 -12.05 40.01
C THR A 101 3.84 -11.23 39.26
N GLY A 102 2.73 -11.89 38.89
CA GLY A 102 1.64 -11.25 38.13
C GLY A 102 1.84 -11.22 36.61
N SER A 103 3.00 -11.67 36.10
CA SER A 103 3.25 -11.65 34.66
C SER A 103 2.34 -12.61 33.89
N GLU A 104 1.90 -13.72 34.49
CA GLU A 104 0.98 -14.64 33.82
C GLU A 104 -0.32 -13.97 33.35
N VAL A 105 -0.85 -13.04 34.14
CA VAL A 105 -2.07 -12.31 33.79
C VAL A 105 -1.77 -11.29 32.69
N MET A 106 -0.68 -10.53 32.83
CA MET A 106 -0.26 -9.53 31.83
C MET A 106 0.10 -10.16 30.48
N GLN A 107 0.78 -11.30 30.47
CA GLN A 107 1.10 -12.07 29.26
C GLN A 107 -0.18 -12.53 28.55
N ARG A 108 -1.17 -13.02 29.30
CA ARG A 108 -2.48 -13.44 28.75
C ARG A 108 -3.26 -12.28 28.13
N ILE A 109 -3.13 -11.06 28.68
CA ILE A 109 -3.74 -9.85 28.10
C ILE A 109 -2.98 -9.39 26.83
N ALA A 110 -1.65 -9.44 26.85
CA ALA A 110 -0.81 -8.95 25.76
C ALA A 110 -0.75 -9.88 24.54
N THR A 111 -0.84 -11.19 24.75
CA THR A 111 -0.69 -12.21 23.69
C THR A 111 -1.66 -12.02 22.52
N PRO A 112 -2.99 -11.89 22.74
CA PRO A 112 -3.94 -11.68 21.65
C PRO A 112 -3.61 -10.41 20.83
N MET A 113 -3.16 -9.36 21.50
CA MET A 113 -2.85 -8.08 20.85
C MET A 113 -1.68 -8.24 19.88
N ILE A 114 -0.56 -8.83 20.35
CA ILE A 114 0.63 -9.08 19.53
C ILE A 114 0.28 -9.95 18.31
N GLY A 115 -0.30 -11.13 18.55
CA GLY A 115 -0.60 -12.07 17.47
C GLY A 115 -1.61 -11.51 16.47
N GLY A 116 -2.61 -10.81 16.98
CA GLY A 116 -3.65 -10.21 16.17
C GLY A 116 -3.15 -9.06 15.30
N MET A 117 -2.31 -8.18 15.83
CA MET A 117 -1.74 -7.07 15.04
C MET A 117 -0.81 -7.56 13.94
N VAL A 118 0.07 -8.53 14.25
CA VAL A 118 0.99 -9.08 13.25
C VAL A 118 0.21 -9.74 12.11
N SER A 119 -0.69 -10.68 12.45
CA SER A 119 -1.46 -11.40 11.44
C SER A 119 -2.39 -10.48 10.65
N SER A 120 -3.08 -9.56 11.34
CA SER A 120 -3.94 -8.57 10.68
C SER A 120 -3.14 -7.67 9.74
N THR A 121 -1.93 -7.25 10.12
CA THR A 121 -1.12 -6.37 9.29
C THR A 121 -0.66 -7.08 8.04
N VAL A 122 -0.09 -8.28 8.16
CA VAL A 122 0.33 -9.08 7.01
C VAL A 122 -0.85 -9.37 6.08
N LEU A 123 -1.97 -9.86 6.61
CA LEU A 123 -3.14 -10.15 5.77
C LEU A 123 -3.73 -8.88 5.15
N THR A 124 -3.81 -7.76 5.87
CA THR A 124 -4.34 -6.53 5.29
C THR A 124 -3.44 -6.02 4.16
N LEU A 125 -2.13 -6.08 4.32
CA LEU A 125 -1.19 -5.65 3.28
C LEU A 125 -1.21 -6.54 2.05
N LEU A 126 -1.58 -7.81 2.20
CA LEU A 126 -1.72 -8.74 1.08
C LEU A 126 -3.10 -8.61 0.41
N VAL A 127 -4.15 -8.42 1.21
CA VAL A 127 -5.55 -8.37 0.76
C VAL A 127 -5.87 -7.05 0.05
N ILE A 128 -5.38 -5.90 0.52
CA ILE A 128 -5.65 -4.60 -0.13
C ILE A 128 -5.19 -4.53 -1.59
N PRO A 129 -3.90 -4.79 -1.92
CA PRO A 129 -3.45 -4.74 -3.31
C PRO A 129 -4.14 -5.79 -4.17
N ALA A 130 -4.45 -6.97 -3.60
CA ALA A 130 -5.19 -8.01 -4.29
C ALA A 130 -6.63 -7.57 -4.65
N ILE A 131 -7.40 -7.04 -3.69
CA ILE A 131 -8.77 -6.57 -3.91
C ILE A 131 -8.78 -5.39 -4.89
N TYR A 132 -7.90 -4.42 -4.71
CA TYR A 132 -7.88 -3.24 -5.59
C TYR A 132 -7.46 -3.61 -7.03
N GLY A 133 -6.50 -4.53 -7.19
CA GLY A 133 -6.12 -5.09 -8.48
C GLY A 133 -7.27 -5.84 -9.16
N LEU A 134 -8.06 -6.60 -8.40
CA LEU A 134 -9.24 -7.32 -8.90
C LEU A 134 -10.37 -6.39 -9.31
N VAL A 135 -10.84 -5.53 -8.39
CA VAL A 135 -12.00 -4.65 -8.62
C VAL A 135 -11.75 -3.65 -9.74
N LYS A 136 -10.58 -3.01 -9.74
CA LYS A 136 -10.27 -1.98 -10.73
C LYS A 136 -9.65 -2.56 -12.01
N GLY A 137 -9.11 -3.77 -11.94
CA GLY A 137 -8.71 -4.58 -13.10
C GLY A 137 -9.87 -5.21 -13.86
N TRP A 138 -11.11 -5.17 -13.38
CA TRP A 138 -12.28 -5.66 -14.14
C TRP A 138 -12.88 -4.62 -15.08
N GLY A 139 -12.57 -3.33 -14.91
CA GLY A 139 -13.21 -2.24 -15.65
C GLY A 139 -12.40 -1.59 -16.78
N LEU A 140 -11.14 -2.01 -17.03
CA LEU A 140 -10.32 -1.36 -18.07
C LEU A 140 -10.01 -2.31 -19.24
N PRO A 141 -9.98 -1.86 -20.50
CA PRO A 141 -9.50 -2.69 -21.61
C PRO A 141 -8.03 -3.08 -21.40
N ALA A 142 -7.68 -4.33 -21.69
CA ALA A 142 -6.28 -4.71 -21.84
C ALA A 142 -5.73 -3.94 -23.04
N ALA A 143 -4.76 -3.04 -22.82
CA ALA A 143 -4.08 -2.37 -23.91
C ALA A 143 -3.29 -3.44 -24.68
N ALA A 144 -3.93 -3.95 -25.74
CA ALA A 144 -3.35 -4.82 -26.72
C ALA A 144 -2.24 -4.07 -27.47
N GLY A 145 -1.12 -4.76 -27.66
CA GLY A 145 -0.19 -4.49 -28.75
C GLY A 145 0.75 -3.31 -28.54
N LEU A 146 1.92 -3.60 -27.98
CA LEU A 146 3.16 -3.01 -28.49
C LEU A 146 3.34 -3.47 -29.95
N SER A 147 2.58 -2.89 -30.88
CA SER A 147 2.87 -3.00 -32.31
C SER A 147 3.95 -1.98 -32.61
N GLY A 148 5.13 -2.49 -32.97
CA GLY A 148 6.34 -1.74 -33.14
C GLY A 148 6.21 -0.55 -34.09
N ARG A 149 6.84 0.56 -33.70
CA ARG A 149 7.45 1.51 -34.62
C ARG A 149 8.73 2.01 -33.98
N HIS A 150 9.82 1.35 -34.35
CA HIS A 150 11.15 1.94 -34.34
C HIS A 150 11.52 2.19 -35.80
N PRO A 151 11.54 3.44 -36.26
CA PRO A 151 12.41 3.86 -37.34
C PRO A 151 13.50 4.72 -36.71
N THR A 152 14.54 4.08 -36.17
CA THR A 152 15.87 4.65 -36.31
C THR A 152 16.29 4.29 -37.71
N ASP A 153 16.53 5.31 -38.52
CA ASP A 153 17.67 5.36 -39.45
C ASP A 153 17.74 6.79 -39.99
N GLY A 154 18.42 7.64 -39.22
CA GLY A 154 19.07 8.82 -39.76
C GLY A 154 20.49 8.43 -40.15
N GLY A 155 20.89 8.75 -41.38
CA GLY A 155 22.31 8.86 -41.76
C GLY A 155 22.77 8.00 -42.93
N ALA A 156 22.26 8.25 -44.13
CA ALA A 156 23.01 7.96 -45.36
C ALA A 156 23.37 9.29 -46.05
N ASN A 157 24.64 9.63 -45.88
CA ASN A 157 25.38 10.71 -46.50
C ASN A 157 25.26 10.70 -48.03
N SER A 158 24.84 11.82 -48.62
CA SER A 158 25.16 12.16 -50.01
C SER A 158 25.53 13.63 -50.09
N GLY A 159 26.83 13.91 -49.98
CA GLY A 159 27.39 15.18 -50.44
C GLY A 159 27.22 15.29 -51.95
N THR A 160 26.66 16.39 -52.43
CA THR A 160 26.87 16.93 -53.78
C THR A 160 26.65 18.45 -53.74
N VAL A 161 27.79 19.15 -53.85
CA VAL A 161 28.06 20.51 -54.34
C VAL A 161 26.93 21.20 -55.13
N ALA A 162 26.66 22.48 -54.83
CA ALA A 162 26.69 23.60 -55.81
C ALA A 162 26.19 24.95 -55.24
N SER A 163 27.10 25.92 -55.24
CA SER A 163 26.93 27.31 -55.71
C SER A 163 26.05 28.30 -54.91
N SER A 164 26.74 29.24 -54.26
CA SER A 164 26.27 30.62 -54.01
C SER A 164 25.94 31.37 -55.32
N PRO A 165 25.13 32.44 -55.31
CA PRO A 165 25.73 33.76 -55.05
C PRO A 165 24.86 34.76 -54.26
N ILE A 166 25.58 35.57 -53.49
CA ILE A 166 25.41 37.01 -53.21
C ILE A 166 24.21 37.70 -53.89
N VAL A 167 23.30 38.26 -53.08
CA VAL A 167 22.68 39.58 -53.34
C VAL A 167 22.67 40.37 -52.03
N SER A 168 23.53 41.38 -52.02
CA SER A 168 23.47 42.60 -51.24
C SER A 168 22.22 43.41 -51.58
N GLU A 169 21.52 43.97 -50.58
CA GLU A 169 21.34 45.43 -50.39
C GLU A 169 20.32 45.78 -49.27
N PRO A 170 20.30 47.04 -48.78
CA PRO A 170 20.01 47.37 -47.39
C PRO A 170 18.76 48.27 -47.18
N VAL A 171 18.59 48.75 -45.94
CA VAL A 171 17.81 49.93 -45.50
C VAL A 171 16.28 49.85 -45.66
N GLN A 172 15.58 49.89 -44.52
CA GLN A 172 14.66 50.97 -44.09
C GLN A 172 14.47 50.84 -42.57
#